data_AF-A0A2D5GYN3-F1
#
_entry.id   AF-A0A2D5GYN3-F1
#
_cell.length_a   1.000
_cell.length_b   1.000
_cell.length_c   1.000
_cell.angle_alpha   90.00
_cell.angle_beta   90.00
_cell.angle_gamma   90.00
#
_symmetry.space_group_name_H-M   'P 1'
#
loop_
_entity.id
_entity.type
_entity.pdbx_description
1 polymer ?
#
loop_
_entity_poly.entity_id
_entity_poly.type
_entity_poly.pdbx_seq_one_letter_code
_entity_poly.pdbx_strand_id
1 'polypeptide(L)'
;MNWPEISIEDFPPERDDEPTSLRQDIIDELSDHFACALNRELLKNSDEQLAKQRVLSQFGDPIKIARQLWLDAMKEKIMSQRILTGISVTAAVCCIAVAGIVWSMMKQNERLNLKMLDQLATLADRPQPVTASQVDQQILKQLEKLNERQTGQAASISDLLSPITFQLVQTGKDLKPASGFTGQLTKRGSKTDTFTVKAISDETGKLNFKRLPWGQYQLTITSPWGEHLKTKMISTIPGREYESTIVCPAQPPDKVSVVFEVDQTKQTDEEQGYLLCDFRNRILSKTQDTFSLVTPRKVEGSYWYYSHDLADHPDQGVYLIDLKMKKVVACPLDERGMFIDLKPEQLKLQDSVKLEEGIYEDPALYLLQNKDLSRLSELNRLEYFGVVKLDDTREMRILAARNVGPRMLVRPFESIKMQPKAQKLLEQRYGVVANKLSGVQFPDAIRFDASTTESNIWKMTLPELDPLTEESVTVIDSFQ
;
A
#
# COMPACT_ATOMS: atom_id res chain seq x y z
N MET A 1 -26.50 16.54 -43.93
CA MET A 1 -25.09 16.25 -44.23
C MET A 1 -24.91 14.75 -44.06
N ASN A 2 -24.70 14.00 -45.15
CA ASN A 2 -24.57 12.55 -45.06
C ASN A 2 -23.14 12.20 -44.66
N TRP A 3 -22.94 11.95 -43.36
CA TRP A 3 -21.79 11.21 -42.81
C TRP A 3 -22.11 9.71 -42.92
N PRO A 4 -21.14 8.77 -43.00
CA PRO A 4 -21.47 7.35 -42.91
C PRO A 4 -22.20 7.07 -41.58
N GLU A 5 -23.45 6.67 -41.68
CA GLU A 5 -24.29 6.32 -40.53
C GLU A 5 -23.79 5.00 -39.95
N ILE A 6 -23.28 5.06 -38.72
CA ILE A 6 -22.95 3.86 -37.96
C ILE A 6 -24.28 3.26 -37.50
N SER A 7 -24.54 2.01 -37.89
CA SER A 7 -25.75 1.30 -37.48
C SER A 7 -25.46 0.37 -36.29
N ILE A 8 -26.50 0.03 -35.55
CA ILE A 8 -26.45 -1.03 -34.52
C ILE A 8 -26.01 -2.37 -35.15
N GLU A 9 -26.29 -2.57 -36.43
CA GLU A 9 -25.89 -3.76 -37.20
C GLU A 9 -24.37 -3.84 -37.44
N ASP A 10 -23.64 -2.75 -37.26
CA ASP A 10 -22.17 -2.73 -37.43
C ASP A 10 -21.43 -3.31 -36.21
N PHE A 11 -22.11 -3.49 -35.09
CA PHE A 11 -21.55 -4.07 -33.86
C PHE A 11 -21.56 -5.61 -33.87
N PRO A 12 -20.76 -6.27 -33.01
CA PRO A 12 -20.83 -7.72 -32.82
C PRO A 12 -22.24 -8.19 -32.38
N PRO A 13 -22.56 -9.49 -32.48
CA PRO A 13 -23.84 -10.03 -32.04
C PRO A 13 -24.21 -9.64 -30.61
N GLU A 14 -25.49 -9.37 -30.38
CA GLU A 14 -26.01 -8.96 -29.06
C GLU A 14 -25.76 -10.04 -28.01
N ARG A 15 -25.39 -9.59 -26.81
CA ARG A 15 -25.14 -10.46 -25.66
C ARG A 15 -26.15 -10.15 -24.56
N ASP A 16 -26.58 -11.20 -23.86
CA ASP A 16 -27.53 -11.08 -22.74
C ASP A 16 -27.00 -10.20 -21.58
N ASP A 17 -25.68 -10.02 -21.47
CA ASP A 17 -25.01 -9.23 -20.43
C ASP A 17 -24.58 -7.83 -20.88
N GLU A 18 -24.97 -7.43 -22.10
CA GLU A 18 -24.68 -6.12 -22.66
C GLU A 18 -25.63 -5.05 -22.10
N PRO A 19 -25.14 -3.88 -21.66
CA PRO A 19 -26.01 -2.78 -21.26
C PRO A 19 -26.87 -2.30 -22.44
N THR A 20 -28.17 -2.15 -22.24
CA THR A 20 -29.14 -1.83 -23.30
C THR A 20 -28.89 -0.49 -23.99
N SER A 21 -28.19 0.45 -23.34
CA SER A 21 -27.83 1.75 -23.94
C SER A 21 -26.47 1.77 -24.63
N LEU A 22 -25.59 0.79 -24.38
CA LEU A 22 -24.16 0.87 -24.73
C LEU A 22 -23.92 1.13 -26.22
N ARG A 23 -24.66 0.45 -27.10
CA ARG A 23 -24.51 0.61 -28.55
C ARG A 23 -24.93 2.00 -29.00
N GLN A 24 -26.06 2.49 -28.48
CA GLN A 24 -26.58 3.80 -28.81
C GLN A 24 -25.66 4.90 -28.28
N ASP A 25 -25.16 4.76 -27.05
CA ASP A 25 -24.22 5.70 -26.43
C ASP A 25 -22.92 5.82 -27.26
N ILE A 26 -22.40 4.71 -27.78
CA ILE A 26 -21.21 4.72 -28.66
C ILE A 26 -21.52 5.39 -30.01
N ILE A 27 -22.69 5.10 -30.61
CA ILE A 27 -23.11 5.69 -31.89
C ILE A 27 -23.26 7.20 -31.74
N ASP A 28 -23.94 7.66 -30.70
CA ASP A 28 -24.23 9.07 -30.46
C ASP A 28 -22.93 9.85 -30.23
N GLU A 29 -22.07 9.37 -29.33
CA GLU A 29 -20.81 10.04 -29.00
C GLU A 29 -19.85 10.10 -30.20
N LEU A 30 -19.74 9.01 -30.97
CA LEU A 30 -18.92 9.02 -32.19
C LEU A 30 -19.50 9.96 -33.24
N SER A 31 -20.82 9.94 -33.43
CA SER A 31 -21.48 10.82 -34.41
C SER A 31 -21.25 12.30 -34.08
N ASP A 32 -21.36 12.67 -32.80
CA ASP A 32 -21.09 14.02 -32.31
C ASP A 32 -19.62 14.43 -32.53
N HIS A 33 -18.67 13.54 -32.20
CA HIS A 33 -17.26 13.80 -32.39
C HIS A 33 -16.88 13.96 -33.87
N PHE A 34 -17.39 13.10 -34.74
CA PHE A 34 -17.15 13.17 -36.17
C PHE A 34 -17.81 14.39 -36.82
N ALA A 35 -19.03 14.75 -36.40
CA ALA A 35 -19.69 15.98 -36.85
C ALA A 35 -18.91 17.23 -36.42
N CYS A 36 -18.43 17.26 -35.17
CA CYS A 36 -17.58 18.34 -34.68
C CYS A 36 -16.25 18.44 -35.46
N ALA A 37 -15.61 17.31 -35.74
CA ALA A 37 -14.37 17.26 -36.51
C ALA A 37 -14.58 17.74 -37.95
N LEU A 38 -15.66 17.31 -38.61
CA LEU A 38 -16.00 17.76 -39.96
C LEU A 38 -16.27 19.27 -39.99
N ASN A 39 -17.06 19.79 -39.06
CA ASN A 39 -17.34 21.23 -38.99
C ASN A 39 -16.06 22.04 -38.81
N ARG A 40 -15.09 21.56 -38.02
CA ARG A 40 -13.78 22.21 -37.87
C ARG A 40 -12.96 22.22 -39.15
N GLU A 41 -13.02 21.16 -39.95
CA GLU A 41 -12.31 21.11 -41.24
C GLU A 41 -13.01 21.94 -42.31
N LEU A 42 -14.35 21.98 -42.32
CA LEU A 42 -15.14 22.83 -43.22
C LEU A 42 -14.88 24.33 -43.00
N LEU A 43 -14.59 24.74 -41.75
CA LEU A 43 -14.17 26.11 -41.45
C LEU A 43 -12.79 26.48 -42.04
N LYS A 44 -11.95 25.48 -42.31
CA LYS A 44 -10.61 25.67 -42.92
C LYS A 44 -10.63 25.54 -44.43
N ASN A 45 -11.51 24.70 -44.98
CA ASN A 45 -11.67 24.47 -46.41
C ASN A 45 -13.14 24.16 -46.72
N SER A 46 -13.74 24.94 -47.63
CA SER A 46 -15.15 24.80 -48.03
C SER A 46 -15.46 23.56 -48.86
N ASP A 47 -14.45 22.77 -49.26
CA ASP A 47 -14.65 21.49 -49.96
C ASP A 47 -15.01 20.37 -48.98
N GLU A 48 -16.29 19.98 -48.98
CA GLU A 48 -16.84 18.95 -48.10
C GLU A 48 -16.24 17.56 -48.32
N GLN A 49 -15.89 17.19 -49.56
CA GLN A 49 -15.34 15.87 -49.86
C GLN A 49 -13.92 15.73 -49.31
N LEU A 50 -13.12 16.78 -49.50
CA LEU A 50 -11.75 16.83 -49.00
C LEU A 50 -11.71 16.96 -47.47
N ALA A 51 -12.65 17.70 -46.85
CA ALA A 51 -12.78 17.77 -45.40
C ALA A 51 -13.15 16.40 -44.79
N LYS A 52 -14.11 15.68 -45.38
CA LYS A 52 -14.46 14.30 -44.97
C LYS A 52 -13.26 13.35 -45.05
N GLN A 53 -12.52 13.39 -46.15
CA GLN A 53 -11.34 12.54 -46.34
C GLN A 53 -10.27 12.80 -45.27
N ARG A 54 -10.03 14.08 -44.92
CA ARG A 54 -9.07 14.44 -43.87
C ARG A 54 -9.49 13.95 -42.50
N VAL A 55 -10.76 14.14 -42.12
CA VAL A 55 -11.28 13.64 -40.85
C VAL A 55 -11.15 12.12 -40.75
N LEU A 56 -11.52 11.37 -41.79
CA LEU A 56 -11.34 9.91 -41.82
C LEU A 56 -9.86 9.49 -41.78
N SER A 57 -8.96 10.25 -42.41
CA SER A 57 -7.52 9.97 -42.34
C SER A 57 -6.92 10.19 -40.95
N GLN A 58 -7.49 11.11 -40.17
CA GLN A 58 -7.00 11.48 -38.85
C GLN A 58 -7.61 10.62 -37.73
N PHE A 59 -8.91 10.37 -37.79
CA PHE A 59 -9.63 9.61 -36.77
C PHE A 59 -9.66 8.11 -37.08
N GLY A 60 -9.62 7.72 -38.35
CA GLY A 60 -9.75 6.34 -38.80
C GLY A 60 -11.18 5.99 -39.22
N ASP A 61 -11.39 4.70 -39.48
CA ASP A 61 -12.68 4.15 -39.91
C ASP A 61 -13.67 4.10 -38.73
N PRO A 62 -14.80 4.83 -38.80
CA PRO A 62 -15.76 4.94 -37.69
C PRO A 62 -16.30 3.58 -37.23
N ILE A 63 -16.49 2.64 -38.14
CA ILE A 63 -17.01 1.29 -37.82
C ILE A 63 -15.98 0.51 -37.00
N LYS A 64 -14.69 0.63 -37.34
CA LYS A 64 -13.62 -0.05 -36.59
C LYS A 64 -13.48 0.52 -35.18
N ILE A 65 -13.61 1.84 -35.04
CA ILE A 65 -13.53 2.52 -33.75
C ILE A 65 -14.72 2.13 -32.88
N ALA A 66 -15.94 2.12 -33.44
CA ALA A 66 -17.15 1.68 -32.73
C ALA A 66 -17.00 0.25 -32.18
N ARG A 67 -16.50 -0.68 -33.00
CA ARG A 67 -16.22 -2.06 -32.58
C ARG A 67 -15.15 -2.15 -31.48
N GLN A 68 -14.13 -1.32 -31.54
CA GLN A 68 -13.06 -1.29 -30.55
C GLN A 68 -13.58 -0.78 -29.19
N LEU A 69 -14.33 0.33 -29.20
CA LEU A 69 -14.95 0.88 -27.99
C LEU A 69 -15.92 -0.11 -27.35
N TRP A 70 -16.70 -0.83 -28.16
CA TRP A 70 -17.57 -1.89 -27.68
C TRP A 70 -16.78 -3.03 -27.03
N LEU A 71 -15.68 -3.49 -27.66
CA LEU A 71 -14.83 -4.53 -27.11
C LEU A 71 -14.16 -4.11 -25.79
N ASP A 72 -13.71 -2.86 -25.71
CA ASP A 72 -13.09 -2.32 -24.50
C ASP A 72 -14.11 -2.21 -23.35
N ALA A 73 -15.33 -1.75 -23.63
CA ALA A 73 -16.40 -1.70 -22.64
C ALA A 73 -16.84 -3.10 -22.15
N MET A 74 -16.90 -4.08 -23.05
CA MET A 74 -17.31 -5.45 -22.72
C MET A 74 -16.18 -6.33 -22.18
N LYS A 75 -14.92 -5.89 -22.27
CA LYS A 75 -13.73 -6.68 -21.92
C LYS A 75 -13.77 -7.23 -20.50
N GLU A 76 -14.17 -6.40 -19.54
CA GLU A 76 -14.23 -6.80 -18.13
C GLU A 76 -15.31 -7.86 -17.87
N LYS A 77 -16.49 -7.71 -18.51
CA LYS A 77 -17.60 -8.67 -18.42
C LYS A 77 -17.21 -10.01 -19.05
N ILE A 78 -16.62 -9.98 -20.24
CA ILE A 78 -16.15 -11.16 -20.96
C ILE A 78 -15.05 -11.89 -20.17
N MET A 79 -14.11 -11.17 -19.56
CA MET A 79 -13.07 -11.78 -18.72
C MET A 79 -13.64 -12.36 -17.43
N SER A 80 -14.57 -11.66 -16.77
CA SER A 80 -15.21 -12.12 -15.54
C SER A 80 -16.00 -13.43 -15.75
N GLN A 81 -16.77 -13.52 -16.85
CA GLN A 81 -17.53 -14.71 -17.18
C GLN A 81 -16.61 -15.90 -17.51
N ARG A 82 -15.52 -15.68 -18.25
CA ARG A 82 -14.53 -16.74 -18.56
C ARG A 82 -13.83 -17.27 -17.31
N ILE A 83 -13.50 -16.39 -16.37
CA ILE A 83 -12.90 -16.78 -15.08
C ILE A 83 -13.91 -17.58 -14.24
N LEU A 84 -15.16 -17.12 -14.15
CA LEU A 84 -16.20 -17.79 -13.37
C LEU A 84 -16.54 -19.18 -13.89
N THR A 85 -16.64 -19.34 -15.22
CA THR A 85 -16.83 -20.66 -15.85
C THR A 85 -15.64 -21.57 -15.58
N GLY A 86 -14.40 -21.05 -15.68
CA GLY A 86 -13.20 -21.82 -15.36
C GLY A 86 -13.13 -22.30 -13.90
N ILE A 87 -13.52 -21.44 -12.95
CA ILE A 87 -13.60 -21.79 -11.52
C ILE A 87 -14.68 -22.85 -11.29
N SER A 88 -15.84 -22.71 -11.93
CA SER A 88 -16.97 -23.65 -11.75
C SER A 88 -16.63 -25.06 -12.25
N VAL A 89 -15.97 -25.16 -13.41
CA VAL A 89 -15.51 -26.45 -13.96
C VAL A 89 -14.45 -27.07 -13.04
N THR A 90 -13.50 -26.26 -12.55
CA THR A 90 -12.45 -26.75 -11.63
C THR A 90 -13.05 -27.26 -10.32
N ALA A 91 -14.00 -26.52 -9.74
CA ALA A 91 -14.70 -26.92 -8.52
C ALA A 91 -15.48 -28.23 -8.71
N ALA A 92 -16.16 -28.41 -9.85
CA ALA A 92 -16.87 -29.64 -10.17
C ALA A 92 -15.91 -30.85 -10.26
N VAL A 93 -14.75 -30.69 -10.91
CA VAL A 93 -13.73 -31.75 -10.99
C VAL A 93 -13.18 -32.10 -9.60
N CYS A 94 -12.91 -31.09 -8.76
CA CYS A 94 -12.49 -31.33 -7.37
C CYS A 94 -13.54 -32.07 -6.54
N CYS A 95 -14.83 -31.75 -6.72
CA CYS A 95 -15.92 -32.43 -6.01
C CYS A 95 -16.04 -33.90 -6.43
N ILE A 96 -15.89 -34.20 -7.73
CA ILE A 96 -15.88 -35.59 -8.23
C ILE A 96 -14.67 -36.36 -7.69
N ALA A 97 -13.50 -35.73 -7.62
CA ALA A 97 -12.30 -36.35 -7.05
C ALA A 97 -12.47 -36.68 -5.55
N VAL A 98 -13.03 -35.75 -4.77
CA VAL A 98 -13.32 -35.99 -3.34
C VAL A 98 -14.34 -37.11 -3.15
N ALA A 99 -15.41 -37.13 -3.93
CA ALA A 99 -16.40 -38.22 -3.89
C ALA A 99 -15.76 -39.58 -4.23
N GLY A 100 -14.86 -39.63 -5.21
CA GLY A 100 -14.09 -40.82 -5.55
C GLY A 100 -13.16 -41.30 -4.44
N ILE A 101 -12.49 -40.38 -3.74
CA ILE A 101 -11.63 -40.69 -2.60
C ILE A 101 -12.47 -41.23 -1.44
N VAL A 102 -13.60 -40.60 -1.10
CA VAL A 102 -14.50 -41.03 -0.02
C VAL A 102 -15.06 -42.43 -0.31
N TRP A 103 -15.50 -42.69 -1.54
CA TRP A 103 -15.97 -44.01 -1.96
C TRP A 103 -14.88 -45.10 -1.85
N SER A 104 -13.66 -44.76 -2.25
CA SER A 104 -12.50 -45.66 -2.12
C SER A 104 -12.18 -45.99 -0.65
N MET A 105 -12.19 -44.98 0.23
CA MET A 105 -11.98 -45.16 1.66
C MET A 105 -13.07 -46.02 2.29
N MET A 106 -14.34 -45.81 1.93
CA MET A 106 -15.45 -46.62 2.44
C MET A 106 -15.32 -48.08 2.03
N LYS A 107 -14.94 -48.35 0.77
CA LYS A 107 -14.70 -49.71 0.25
C LYS A 107 -13.47 -50.38 0.89
N GLN A 108 -12.45 -49.61 1.25
CA GLN A 108 -11.31 -50.12 2.03
C GLN A 108 -11.71 -50.44 3.47
N ASN A 109 -12.57 -49.63 4.08
CA ASN A 109 -13.02 -49.83 5.46
C ASN A 109 -13.91 -51.07 5.61
N GLU A 110 -14.79 -51.35 4.65
CA GLU A 110 -15.55 -52.61 4.60
C GLU A 110 -14.61 -53.83 4.55
N ARG A 111 -13.56 -53.76 3.73
CA ARG A 111 -12.57 -54.84 3.63
C ARG A 111 -11.75 -55.02 4.90
N LEU A 112 -11.46 -53.94 5.62
CA LEU A 112 -10.78 -53.99 6.91
C LEU A 112 -11.69 -54.60 7.98
N ASN A 113 -12.96 -54.19 8.05
CA ASN A 113 -13.93 -54.76 8.99
C ASN A 113 -14.17 -56.25 8.73
N LEU A 114 -14.30 -56.67 7.47
CA LEU A 114 -14.44 -58.08 7.12
C LEU A 114 -13.21 -58.90 7.52
N LYS A 115 -12.00 -58.39 7.28
CA LYS A 115 -10.76 -59.06 7.71
C LYS A 115 -10.62 -59.13 9.23
N MET A 116 -11.07 -58.10 9.94
CA MET A 116 -11.04 -58.07 11.40
C MET A 116 -12.04 -59.07 11.99
N LEU A 117 -13.23 -59.21 11.39
CA LEU A 117 -14.21 -60.24 11.77
C LEU A 117 -13.71 -61.65 11.48
N ASP A 118 -13.03 -61.87 10.35
CA ASP A 118 -12.43 -63.17 10.00
C ASP A 118 -11.29 -63.55 10.96
N GLN A 119 -10.48 -62.57 11.38
CA GLN A 119 -9.47 -62.75 12.42
C GLN A 119 -10.07 -63.04 13.81
N LEU A 120 -11.20 -62.45 14.15
CA LEU A 120 -11.91 -62.73 15.41
C LEU A 120 -12.57 -64.12 15.37
N ALA A 121 -13.14 -64.53 14.24
CA ALA A 121 -13.72 -65.85 14.05
C ALA A 121 -12.66 -66.96 14.15
N THR A 122 -11.49 -66.75 13.55
CA THR A 122 -10.36 -67.70 13.64
C THR A 122 -9.70 -67.76 15.03
N LEU A 123 -9.87 -66.73 15.87
CA LEU A 123 -9.46 -66.75 17.28
C LEU A 123 -10.48 -67.44 18.18
N ALA A 124 -11.77 -67.35 17.86
CA ALA A 124 -12.85 -68.00 18.62
C ALA A 124 -12.90 -69.52 18.42
N ASP A 125 -12.40 -70.04 17.29
CA ASP A 125 -12.49 -71.46 16.92
C ASP A 125 -11.25 -72.30 17.34
N ARG A 126 -10.38 -71.75 18.21
CA ARG A 126 -9.22 -72.49 18.73
C ARG A 126 -9.56 -73.22 20.04
N PRO A 127 -9.47 -74.56 20.11
CA PRO A 127 -9.48 -75.25 21.38
C PRO A 127 -8.13 -75.01 22.10
N GLN A 128 -8.20 -74.50 23.33
CA GLN A 128 -7.06 -74.48 24.26
C GLN A 128 -6.52 -75.90 24.51
N PRO A 129 -5.25 -76.12 24.92
CA PRO A 129 -4.31 -75.16 25.54
C PRO A 129 -2.86 -75.22 24.98
N VAL A 130 -2.17 -74.08 24.88
CA VAL A 130 -0.68 -74.08 24.88
C VAL A 130 -0.15 -72.80 25.55
N THR A 131 0.88 -72.99 26.36
CA THR A 131 1.52 -72.08 27.33
C THR A 131 1.72 -70.62 26.91
N ALA A 132 1.33 -69.71 27.82
CA ALA A 132 1.28 -68.25 27.66
C ALA A 132 2.60 -67.55 27.29
N SER A 133 3.76 -68.19 27.46
CA SER A 133 5.07 -67.56 27.24
C SER A 133 5.43 -67.29 25.77
N GLN A 134 4.88 -68.03 24.80
CA GLN A 134 5.25 -67.87 23.38
C GLN A 134 4.30 -66.94 22.62
N VAL A 135 3.06 -66.80 23.10
CA VAL A 135 2.04 -65.95 22.50
C VAL A 135 2.37 -64.47 22.74
N ASP A 136 2.84 -64.11 23.93
CA ASP A 136 3.23 -62.73 24.26
C ASP A 136 4.39 -62.23 23.38
N GLN A 137 5.41 -63.05 23.12
CA GLN A 137 6.52 -62.67 22.25
C GLN A 137 6.11 -62.48 20.79
N GLN A 138 5.13 -63.25 20.31
CA GLN A 138 4.67 -63.20 18.93
C GLN A 138 3.74 -62.00 18.70
N ILE A 139 2.92 -61.65 19.70
CA ILE A 139 2.08 -60.46 19.71
C ILE A 139 2.94 -59.19 19.82
N LEU A 140 3.97 -59.18 20.68
CA LEU A 140 4.92 -58.05 20.77
C LEU A 140 5.65 -57.81 19.44
N LYS A 141 6.14 -58.86 18.77
CA LYS A 141 6.78 -58.73 17.44
C LYS A 141 5.84 -58.20 16.37
N GLN A 142 4.55 -58.52 16.43
CA GLN A 142 3.56 -58.00 15.49
C GLN A 142 3.19 -56.54 15.79
N LEU A 143 3.12 -56.16 17.06
CA LEU A 143 2.93 -54.77 17.49
C LEU A 143 4.14 -53.90 17.13
N GLU A 144 5.37 -54.39 17.29
CA GLU A 144 6.59 -53.70 16.83
C GLU A 144 6.56 -53.49 15.31
N LYS A 145 6.22 -54.51 14.52
CA LYS A 145 6.09 -54.39 13.06
C LYS A 145 4.98 -53.44 12.60
N LEU A 146 3.89 -53.33 13.38
CA LEU A 146 2.80 -52.39 13.11
C LEU A 146 3.21 -50.97 13.47
N ASN A 147 3.93 -50.78 14.58
CA ASN A 147 4.54 -49.50 14.93
C ASN A 147 5.53 -49.08 13.84
N GLU A 148 6.48 -49.91 13.44
CA GLU A 148 7.44 -49.61 12.36
C GLU A 148 6.77 -49.21 11.03
N ARG A 149 5.65 -49.85 10.68
CA ARG A 149 4.88 -49.48 9.48
C ARG A 149 4.11 -48.17 9.61
N GLN A 150 3.59 -47.86 10.80
CA GLN A 150 2.97 -46.56 11.07
C GLN A 150 4.02 -45.44 11.15
N THR A 151 5.21 -45.69 11.71
CA THR A 151 6.34 -44.73 11.73
C THR A 151 6.88 -44.50 10.32
N GLY A 152 6.93 -45.53 9.46
CA GLY A 152 7.40 -45.42 8.06
C GLY A 152 6.47 -44.65 7.12
N GLN A 153 5.15 -44.65 7.36
CA GLN A 153 4.18 -43.82 6.61
C GLN A 153 4.02 -42.39 7.18
N ALA A 154 4.28 -42.19 8.48
CA ALA A 154 4.38 -40.86 9.07
C ALA A 154 5.70 -40.14 8.68
N ALA A 155 6.77 -40.90 8.44
CA ALA A 155 8.07 -40.37 7.99
C ALA A 155 8.01 -39.69 6.62
N SER A 156 7.25 -40.23 5.65
CA SER A 156 7.21 -39.70 4.28
C SER A 156 6.46 -38.35 4.13
N ILE A 157 5.56 -38.01 5.06
CA ILE A 157 4.92 -36.67 5.14
C ILE A 157 5.76 -35.74 6.03
N SER A 158 6.40 -36.27 7.07
CA SER A 158 7.32 -35.52 7.96
C SER A 158 8.52 -34.95 7.21
N ASP A 159 9.02 -35.64 6.18
CA ASP A 159 10.20 -35.21 5.40
C ASP A 159 9.94 -33.97 4.50
N LEU A 160 8.68 -33.63 4.23
CA LEU A 160 8.29 -32.46 3.42
C LEU A 160 7.98 -31.20 4.26
N LEU A 161 7.87 -31.36 5.59
CA LEU A 161 7.53 -30.27 6.50
C LEU A 161 8.76 -29.85 7.31
N SER A 162 9.02 -28.55 7.32
CA SER A 162 10.12 -27.92 8.06
C SER A 162 9.56 -27.27 9.33
N PRO A 163 10.11 -27.53 10.52
CA PRO A 163 9.78 -26.72 11.69
C PRO A 163 10.35 -25.31 11.49
N ILE A 164 9.51 -24.30 11.70
CA ILE A 164 9.87 -22.89 11.57
C ILE A 164 9.68 -22.21 12.92
N THR A 165 10.79 -21.74 13.48
CA THR A 165 10.83 -21.10 14.79
C THR A 165 11.61 -19.79 14.72
N PHE A 166 11.17 -18.79 15.46
CA PHE A 166 11.95 -17.57 15.69
C PHE A 166 12.16 -17.36 17.18
N GLN A 167 13.38 -16.99 17.56
CA GLN A 167 13.69 -16.52 18.90
C GLN A 167 13.57 -15.00 18.92
N LEU A 168 12.62 -14.48 19.70
CA LEU A 168 12.45 -13.04 19.87
C LEU A 168 13.15 -12.60 21.15
N VAL A 169 14.01 -11.59 21.04
CA VAL A 169 14.75 -11.01 22.16
C VAL A 169 14.55 -9.50 22.16
N GLN A 170 14.48 -8.89 23.33
CA GLN A 170 14.37 -7.44 23.49
C GLN A 170 15.73 -6.76 23.26
N THR A 171 15.69 -5.49 22.87
CA THR A 171 16.86 -4.62 22.85
C THR A 171 17.51 -4.49 24.23
N GLY A 172 18.84 -4.41 24.27
CA GLY A 172 19.62 -4.18 25.48
C GLY A 172 20.67 -5.26 25.77
N LYS A 173 21.50 -5.02 26.79
CA LYS A 173 22.68 -5.86 27.11
C LYS A 173 22.32 -7.28 27.56
N ASP A 174 21.14 -7.47 28.15
CA ASP A 174 20.73 -8.74 28.74
C ASP A 174 19.84 -9.60 27.81
N LEU A 175 19.58 -9.14 26.56
CA LEU A 175 18.77 -9.82 25.52
C LEU A 175 17.57 -10.63 26.09
N LYS A 176 16.76 -9.97 26.92
CA LYS A 176 15.62 -10.62 27.58
C LYS A 176 14.63 -11.16 26.55
N PRO A 177 13.92 -12.27 26.82
CA PRO A 177 12.90 -12.78 25.91
C PRO A 177 11.80 -11.76 25.58
N ALA A 178 11.45 -11.63 24.29
CA ALA A 178 10.33 -10.78 23.86
C ALA A 178 9.03 -11.59 23.84
N SER A 179 8.28 -11.56 24.95
CA SER A 179 7.02 -12.29 25.12
C SER A 179 5.80 -11.49 24.63
N GLY A 180 4.76 -12.19 24.16
CA GLY A 180 3.48 -11.59 23.77
C GLY A 180 3.44 -10.93 22.38
N PHE A 181 4.52 -11.03 21.60
CA PHE A 181 4.55 -10.54 20.23
C PHE A 181 3.77 -11.49 19.32
N THR A 182 2.97 -10.92 18.42
CA THR A 182 2.21 -11.70 17.43
C THR A 182 3.02 -11.82 16.14
N GLY A 183 3.31 -13.05 15.71
CA GLY A 183 3.89 -13.34 14.42
C GLY A 183 2.85 -13.82 13.42
N GLN A 184 2.89 -13.29 12.20
CA GLN A 184 2.12 -13.75 11.06
C GLN A 184 3.08 -14.20 9.96
N LEU A 185 3.09 -15.50 9.67
CA LEU A 185 3.95 -16.09 8.65
C LEU A 185 3.11 -16.42 7.42
N THR A 186 3.41 -15.75 6.30
CA THR A 186 2.67 -15.91 5.05
C THR A 186 3.53 -16.67 4.03
N LYS A 187 3.07 -17.83 3.58
CA LYS A 187 3.67 -18.54 2.44
C LYS A 187 3.35 -17.79 1.16
N ARG A 188 4.35 -17.51 0.34
CA ARG A 188 4.17 -16.92 -1.00
C ARG A 188 4.43 -18.00 -2.05
N GLY A 189 3.46 -18.24 -2.91
CA GLY A 189 3.53 -19.24 -3.98
C GLY A 189 2.53 -18.93 -5.10
N SER A 190 2.12 -19.95 -5.86
CA SER A 190 0.98 -19.81 -6.78
C SER A 190 -0.31 -19.48 -5.98
N LYS A 191 -1.38 -19.00 -6.65
CA LYS A 191 -2.63 -18.58 -5.97
C LYS A 191 -3.25 -19.66 -5.06
N THR A 192 -2.96 -20.94 -5.32
CA THR A 192 -3.45 -22.09 -4.53
C THR A 192 -2.48 -22.55 -3.42
N ASP A 193 -1.29 -21.96 -3.33
CA ASP A 193 -0.22 -22.31 -2.36
C ASP A 193 0.13 -21.14 -1.43
N THR A 194 -0.76 -20.15 -1.33
CA THR A 194 -0.62 -18.99 -0.44
C THR A 194 -1.50 -19.18 0.77
N PHE A 195 -0.91 -19.21 1.97
CA PHE A 195 -1.63 -19.24 3.24
C PHE A 195 -0.88 -18.45 4.31
N THR A 196 -1.59 -18.08 5.37
CA THR A 196 -1.01 -17.35 6.51
C THR A 196 -1.29 -18.12 7.80
N VAL A 197 -0.25 -18.27 8.62
CA VAL A 197 -0.35 -18.86 9.98
C VAL A 197 0.04 -17.79 10.98
N LYS A 198 -0.61 -17.81 12.15
CA LYS A 198 -0.31 -16.91 13.27
C LYS A 198 0.26 -17.70 14.44
N ALA A 199 1.19 -17.09 15.16
CA ALA A 199 1.73 -17.57 16.43
C ALA A 199 1.95 -16.38 17.36
N ILE A 200 2.03 -16.63 18.67
CA ILE A 200 2.37 -15.63 19.68
C ILE A 200 3.65 -16.12 20.38
N SER A 201 4.59 -15.21 20.65
CA SER A 201 5.80 -15.57 21.38
C SER A 201 5.50 -15.88 22.85
N ASP A 202 6.03 -17.00 23.32
CA ASP A 202 5.84 -17.45 24.70
C ASP A 202 6.71 -16.68 25.71
N GLU A 203 6.70 -17.09 26.98
CA GLU A 203 7.51 -16.48 28.05
C GLU A 203 9.02 -16.60 27.79
N THR A 204 9.44 -17.56 26.99
CA THR A 204 10.84 -17.74 26.55
C THR A 204 11.15 -16.95 25.28
N GLY A 205 10.20 -16.18 24.75
CA GLY A 205 10.36 -15.38 23.54
C GLY A 205 10.30 -16.22 22.26
N LYS A 206 9.89 -17.49 22.37
CA LYS A 206 9.88 -18.41 21.24
C LYS A 206 8.59 -18.26 20.45
N LEU A 207 8.72 -17.93 19.17
CA LEU A 207 7.63 -17.83 18.21
C LEU A 207 7.63 -19.07 17.32
N ASN A 208 6.76 -20.04 17.62
CA ASN A 208 6.76 -21.36 17.00
C ASN A 208 5.58 -21.54 16.04
N PHE A 209 5.87 -21.65 14.74
CA PHE A 209 4.87 -21.89 13.69
C PHE A 209 4.62 -23.37 13.40
N LYS A 210 5.17 -24.26 14.24
CA LYS A 210 5.15 -25.72 14.07
C LYS A 210 5.79 -26.12 12.73
N ARG A 211 5.40 -27.27 12.20
CA ARG A 211 5.92 -27.83 10.95
C ARG A 211 5.09 -27.33 9.78
N LEU A 212 5.74 -26.62 8.86
CA LEU A 212 5.12 -26.04 7.68
C LEU A 212 5.80 -26.56 6.40
N PRO A 213 5.09 -26.62 5.26
CA PRO A 213 5.68 -27.03 3.99
C PRO A 213 6.94 -26.23 3.63
N TRP A 214 7.89 -26.85 2.95
CA TRP A 214 9.03 -26.13 2.40
C TRP A 214 8.57 -25.02 1.42
N GLY A 215 9.32 -23.92 1.33
CA GLY A 215 9.07 -22.85 0.35
C GLY A 215 9.40 -21.45 0.85
N GLN A 216 8.85 -20.44 0.19
CA GLN A 216 9.12 -19.04 0.53
C GLN A 216 8.07 -18.46 1.48
N TYR A 217 8.54 -17.82 2.54
CA TYR A 217 7.68 -17.21 3.56
C TYR A 217 8.07 -15.76 3.83
N GLN A 218 7.11 -14.96 4.26
CA GLN A 218 7.32 -13.62 4.79
C GLN A 218 6.77 -13.55 6.21
N LEU A 219 7.61 -13.16 7.16
CA LEU A 219 7.19 -12.95 8.54
C LEU A 219 6.82 -11.48 8.75
N THR A 220 5.67 -11.25 9.37
CA THR A 220 5.29 -9.96 9.96
C THR A 220 5.18 -10.16 11.46
N ILE A 221 5.89 -9.36 12.25
CA ILE A 221 5.81 -9.38 13.72
C ILE A 221 5.11 -8.11 14.16
N THR A 222 4.20 -8.21 15.12
CA THR A 222 3.50 -7.08 15.74
C THR A 222 3.73 -7.14 17.25
N SER A 223 4.17 -6.01 17.83
CA SER A 223 4.35 -5.85 19.27
C SER A 223 3.00 -5.72 19.98
N PRO A 224 2.96 -5.93 21.31
CA PRO A 224 1.74 -5.73 22.11
C PRO A 224 1.14 -4.32 22.02
N TRP A 225 1.95 -3.32 21.70
CA TRP A 225 1.56 -1.91 21.55
C TRP A 225 1.40 -1.48 20.09
N GLY A 226 1.41 -2.41 19.13
CA GLY A 226 1.02 -2.14 17.74
C GLY A 226 2.15 -1.77 16.76
N GLU A 227 3.41 -1.72 17.21
CA GLU A 227 4.54 -1.61 16.27
C GLU A 227 4.71 -2.89 15.47
N HIS A 228 5.13 -2.78 14.21
CA HIS A 228 5.31 -3.97 13.38
C HIS A 228 6.61 -3.96 12.58
N LEU A 229 7.16 -5.16 12.39
CA LEU A 229 8.33 -5.44 11.56
C LEU A 229 7.92 -6.43 10.47
N LYS A 230 8.28 -6.13 9.22
CA LYS A 230 8.10 -7.05 8.11
C LYS A 230 9.46 -7.51 7.61
N THR A 231 9.73 -8.82 7.69
CA THR A 231 11.02 -9.37 7.30
C THR A 231 11.14 -9.49 5.79
N LYS A 232 12.39 -9.67 5.34
CA LYS A 232 12.67 -10.20 4.00
C LYS A 232 12.08 -11.61 3.85
N MET A 233 11.93 -12.04 2.60
CA MET A 233 11.52 -13.41 2.29
C MET A 233 12.54 -14.41 2.86
N ILE A 234 12.04 -15.43 3.54
CA ILE A 234 12.81 -16.57 4.02
C ILE A 234 12.49 -17.78 3.15
N SER A 235 13.48 -18.64 2.90
CA SER A 235 13.29 -19.89 2.15
C SER A 235 13.56 -21.06 3.07
N THR A 236 12.60 -21.98 3.20
CA THR A 236 12.78 -23.22 3.94
C THR A 236 13.09 -24.38 3.00
N ILE A 237 13.93 -25.30 3.48
CA ILE A 237 14.38 -26.49 2.75
C ILE A 237 13.68 -27.71 3.36
N PRO A 238 13.17 -28.66 2.55
CA PRO A 238 12.52 -29.87 3.06
C PRO A 238 13.36 -30.58 4.13
N GLY A 239 12.71 -31.00 5.21
CA GLY A 239 13.33 -31.73 6.31
C GLY A 239 14.34 -30.95 7.16
N ARG A 240 14.60 -29.66 6.87
CA ARG A 240 15.50 -28.81 7.68
C ARG A 240 14.72 -27.87 8.58
N GLU A 241 15.19 -27.74 9.81
CA GLU A 241 14.69 -26.75 10.74
C GLU A 241 15.13 -25.35 10.28
N TYR A 242 14.21 -24.39 10.36
CA TYR A 242 14.51 -22.99 10.17
C TYR A 242 14.43 -22.29 11.52
N GLU A 243 15.56 -21.74 11.96
CA GLU A 243 15.66 -20.95 13.18
C GLU A 243 16.34 -19.61 12.88
N SER A 244 15.82 -18.55 13.47
CA SER A 244 16.40 -17.20 13.39
C SER A 244 16.10 -16.42 14.65
N THR A 245 17.02 -15.55 15.05
CA THR A 245 16.83 -14.63 16.19
C THR A 245 16.48 -13.24 15.66
N ILE A 246 15.45 -12.62 16.23
CA ILE A 246 15.00 -11.28 15.86
C ILE A 246 15.00 -10.42 17.12
N VAL A 247 15.65 -9.25 17.00
CA VAL A 247 15.63 -8.25 18.06
C VAL A 247 14.38 -7.38 17.93
N CYS A 248 13.64 -7.30 19.02
CA CYS A 248 12.38 -6.58 19.16
C CYS A 248 12.56 -5.36 20.08
N PRO A 249 11.78 -4.29 19.88
CA PRO A 249 11.72 -3.19 20.83
C PRO A 249 11.28 -3.68 22.21
N ALA A 250 11.90 -3.18 23.26
CA ALA A 250 11.59 -3.57 24.65
C ALA A 250 10.33 -2.88 25.20
N GLN A 251 9.96 -1.71 24.68
CA GLN A 251 8.88 -0.84 25.16
C GLN A 251 8.26 -0.06 23.99
N PRO A 252 7.04 0.50 24.12
CA PRO A 252 6.49 1.42 23.11
C PRO A 252 7.41 2.62 22.82
N PRO A 253 7.23 3.31 21.69
CA PRO A 253 7.95 4.56 21.43
C PRO A 253 7.78 5.58 22.55
N ASP A 254 8.90 6.13 23.04
CA ASP A 254 8.88 7.15 24.08
C ASP A 254 8.47 8.52 23.52
N LYS A 255 7.86 9.38 24.34
CA LYS A 255 7.57 10.77 23.93
C LYS A 255 8.78 11.67 24.19
N VAL A 256 9.33 12.25 23.14
CA VAL A 256 10.49 13.14 23.18
C VAL A 256 10.10 14.59 22.84
N SER A 257 10.83 15.57 23.38
CA SER A 257 10.64 16.98 22.99
C SER A 257 11.39 17.26 21.70
N VAL A 258 10.72 17.88 20.74
CA VAL A 258 11.27 18.31 19.45
C VAL A 258 11.16 19.82 19.31
N VAL A 259 12.26 20.46 18.91
CA VAL A 259 12.34 21.90 18.63
C VAL A 259 12.49 22.11 17.13
N PHE A 260 11.73 23.04 16.54
CA PHE A 260 11.84 23.38 15.14
C PHE A 260 12.68 24.64 14.95
N GLU A 261 13.72 24.55 14.12
CA GLU A 261 14.55 25.68 13.71
C GLU A 261 14.43 25.90 12.20
N VAL A 262 13.63 26.90 11.82
CA VAL A 262 13.40 27.23 10.40
C VAL A 262 14.30 28.39 9.98
N ASP A 263 15.21 28.13 9.04
CA ASP A 263 16.04 29.12 8.39
C ASP A 263 15.26 29.80 7.24
N GLN A 264 15.13 31.12 7.35
CA GLN A 264 14.43 32.01 6.43
C GLN A 264 15.37 33.02 5.75
N THR A 265 16.68 32.84 5.85
CA THR A 265 17.68 33.77 5.29
C THR A 265 17.52 34.08 3.80
N LYS A 266 16.81 33.22 3.06
CA LYS A 266 16.50 33.37 1.63
C LYS A 266 15.10 33.92 1.33
N GLN A 267 14.30 34.30 2.33
CA GLN A 267 12.99 34.92 2.11
C GLN A 267 13.08 36.44 2.25
N THR A 268 12.52 37.16 1.28
CA THR A 268 12.37 38.62 1.33
C THR A 268 11.17 38.97 2.21
N ASP A 269 11.47 39.60 3.35
CA ASP A 269 10.54 39.87 4.45
C ASP A 269 9.48 40.93 4.08
N GLU A 270 8.25 40.76 4.58
CA GLU A 270 7.49 41.88 5.19
C GLU A 270 6.22 41.48 5.96
N GLU A 271 5.73 40.23 5.89
CA GLU A 271 4.73 39.75 6.85
C GLU A 271 5.07 38.34 7.35
N GLN A 272 5.82 38.30 8.45
CA GLN A 272 6.16 37.06 9.16
C GLN A 272 4.91 36.24 9.45
N GLY A 273 4.88 35.05 8.85
CA GLY A 273 3.73 34.16 8.88
C GLY A 273 4.03 32.85 9.62
N TYR A 274 3.37 31.79 9.18
CA TYR A 274 3.47 30.46 9.74
C TYR A 274 3.97 29.46 8.70
N LEU A 275 4.71 28.47 9.16
CA LEU A 275 4.98 27.25 8.40
C LEU A 275 4.15 26.12 9.01
N LEU A 276 3.22 25.58 8.23
CA LEU A 276 2.48 24.38 8.59
C LEU A 276 3.20 23.15 8.01
N CYS A 277 3.54 22.20 8.87
CA CYS A 277 4.16 20.93 8.54
C CYS A 277 3.16 19.80 8.82
N ASP A 278 2.70 19.10 7.78
CA ASP A 278 1.83 17.92 7.91
C ASP A 278 2.61 16.66 7.49
N PHE A 279 2.95 15.83 8.47
CA PHE A 279 3.64 14.55 8.27
C PHE A 279 2.69 13.39 7.96
N ARG A 280 1.38 13.62 7.98
CA ARG A 280 0.39 12.57 7.73
C ARG A 280 0.28 12.35 6.22
N ASN A 281 0.08 11.10 5.85
CA ASN A 281 -0.30 10.73 4.50
C ASN A 281 -1.81 10.87 4.34
N ARG A 282 -2.24 11.76 3.44
CA ARG A 282 -3.65 11.93 3.08
C ARG A 282 -4.04 10.89 2.04
N ILE A 283 -4.94 9.99 2.41
CA ILE A 283 -5.52 8.97 1.54
C ILE A 283 -6.82 9.53 0.95
N LEU A 284 -6.77 9.85 -0.33
CA LEU A 284 -7.91 10.42 -1.05
C LEU A 284 -9.02 9.39 -1.26
N SER A 285 -10.26 9.79 -1.02
CA SER A 285 -11.44 8.97 -1.23
C SER A 285 -12.51 9.73 -2.02
N LYS A 286 -13.47 8.99 -2.60
CA LYS A 286 -14.65 9.60 -3.23
C LYS A 286 -15.63 10.16 -2.19
N THR A 287 -15.66 9.59 -0.99
CA THR A 287 -16.61 9.95 0.06
C THR A 287 -15.99 10.89 1.07
N GLN A 288 -14.86 10.48 1.65
CA GLN A 288 -14.19 11.22 2.71
C GLN A 288 -12.73 10.79 2.80
N ASP A 289 -11.84 11.79 2.76
CA ASP A 289 -10.41 11.56 2.92
C ASP A 289 -10.09 11.08 4.33
N THR A 290 -9.08 10.22 4.42
CA THR A 290 -8.57 9.68 5.69
C THR A 290 -7.08 9.97 5.78
N PHE A 291 -6.56 10.07 7.00
CA PHE A 291 -5.14 10.31 7.23
C PHE A 291 -4.50 9.10 7.88
N SER A 292 -3.23 8.87 7.59
CA SER A 292 -2.40 7.93 8.32
C SER A 292 -1.05 8.53 8.64
N LEU A 293 -0.53 8.24 9.83
CA LEU A 293 0.82 8.58 10.23
C LEU A 293 1.52 7.29 10.66
N VAL A 294 2.65 7.01 10.01
CA VAL A 294 3.47 5.84 10.31
C VAL A 294 4.91 6.29 10.47
N THR A 295 5.47 6.06 11.65
CA THR A 295 6.85 6.47 11.97
C THR A 295 7.70 5.23 12.19
N PRO A 296 8.71 4.95 11.35
CA PRO A 296 9.65 3.89 11.63
C PRO A 296 10.63 4.30 12.71
N ARG A 297 11.09 3.36 13.54
CA ARG A 297 12.29 3.51 14.36
C ARG A 297 13.24 2.34 14.17
N LYS A 298 14.52 2.59 14.34
CA LYS A 298 15.58 1.60 14.10
C LYS A 298 15.90 0.86 15.39
N VAL A 299 15.76 -0.46 15.36
CA VAL A 299 16.07 -1.37 16.46
C VAL A 299 17.07 -2.39 15.95
N GLU A 300 18.33 -2.32 16.41
CA GLU A 300 19.43 -3.23 16.07
C GLU A 300 19.49 -3.59 14.56
N GLY A 301 19.40 -2.55 13.71
CA GLY A 301 19.51 -2.69 12.25
C GLY A 301 18.20 -3.00 11.51
N SER A 302 17.08 -3.21 12.21
CA SER A 302 15.75 -3.41 11.63
C SER A 302 14.82 -2.22 11.88
N TYR A 303 13.96 -1.89 10.92
CA TYR A 303 12.95 -0.86 11.09
C TYR A 303 11.64 -1.45 11.63
N TRP A 304 11.20 -0.94 12.76
CA TRP A 304 9.88 -1.19 13.34
C TRP A 304 8.99 0.00 13.04
N TYR A 305 7.80 -0.24 12.53
CA TYR A 305 6.87 0.78 12.08
C TYR A 305 5.75 0.95 13.11
N TYR A 306 5.61 2.16 13.63
CA TYR A 306 4.54 2.52 14.55
C TYR A 306 3.44 3.26 13.79
N SER A 307 2.22 2.71 13.80
CA SER A 307 1.03 3.36 13.23
C SER A 307 0.35 4.15 14.33
N HIS A 308 0.21 5.46 14.14
CA HIS A 308 -0.43 6.35 15.11
C HIS A 308 -1.95 6.25 15.03
N ASP A 309 -2.62 6.34 16.17
CA ASP A 309 -4.08 6.37 16.25
C ASP A 309 -4.59 7.82 16.15
N LEU A 310 -4.92 8.22 14.92
CA LEU A 310 -5.41 9.56 14.62
C LEU A 310 -6.90 9.75 14.93
N ALA A 311 -7.62 8.70 15.37
CA ALA A 311 -9.03 8.85 15.75
C ALA A 311 -9.17 9.59 17.08
N ASP A 312 -8.28 9.28 18.04
CA ASP A 312 -8.26 9.92 19.36
C ASP A 312 -7.37 11.18 19.40
N HIS A 313 -6.38 11.26 18.50
CA HIS A 313 -5.41 12.35 18.42
C HIS A 313 -5.24 12.86 16.98
N PRO A 314 -6.25 13.53 16.40
CA PRO A 314 -6.25 13.91 14.99
C PRO A 314 -5.15 14.91 14.61
N ASP A 315 -4.65 15.68 15.58
CA ASP A 315 -3.58 16.69 15.45
C ASP A 315 -2.16 16.09 15.46
N GLN A 316 -2.01 14.79 15.77
CA GLN A 316 -0.71 14.12 15.70
C GLN A 316 -0.11 14.20 14.28
N GLY A 317 1.14 14.66 14.23
CA GLY A 317 1.88 14.81 12.97
C GLY A 317 1.59 16.11 12.21
N VAL A 318 0.79 17.03 12.76
CA VAL A 318 0.56 18.35 12.14
C VAL A 318 1.01 19.46 13.07
N TYR A 319 1.97 20.26 12.62
CA TYR A 319 2.58 21.30 13.44
C TYR A 319 2.52 22.65 12.73
N LEU A 320 2.17 23.68 13.49
CA LEU A 320 2.19 25.06 13.04
C LEU A 320 3.33 25.78 13.72
N ILE A 321 4.27 26.29 12.94
CA ILE A 321 5.50 26.94 13.40
C ILE A 321 5.37 28.44 13.11
N ASP A 322 5.40 29.25 14.16
CA ASP A 322 5.50 30.70 14.08
C ASP A 322 6.92 31.08 13.71
N LEU A 323 7.07 31.61 12.49
CA LEU A 323 8.37 31.90 11.89
C LEU A 323 9.08 33.10 12.56
N LYS A 324 8.32 34.01 13.19
CA LYS A 324 8.86 35.17 13.93
C LYS A 324 9.29 34.77 15.33
N MET A 325 8.38 34.16 16.07
CA MET A 325 8.59 33.82 17.48
C MET A 325 9.47 32.58 17.64
N LYS A 326 9.67 31.80 16.56
CA LYS A 326 10.35 30.51 16.57
C LYS A 326 9.72 29.55 17.58
N LYS A 327 8.39 29.53 17.58
CA LYS A 327 7.58 28.70 18.46
C LYS A 327 6.69 27.80 17.64
N VAL A 328 6.29 26.68 18.23
CA VAL A 328 5.51 25.65 17.60
C VAL A 328 4.28 25.30 18.43
N VAL A 329 3.23 24.87 17.75
CA VAL A 329 2.05 24.27 18.36
C VAL A 329 1.56 23.11 17.50
N ALA A 330 0.97 22.08 18.11
CA ALA A 330 0.18 21.11 17.37
C ALA A 330 -0.96 21.87 16.67
N CYS A 331 -1.09 21.70 15.36
CA CYS A 331 -2.09 22.42 14.58
C CYS A 331 -3.49 21.97 15.02
N PRO A 332 -4.38 22.88 15.47
CA PRO A 332 -5.74 22.49 15.80
C PRO A 332 -6.49 22.04 14.54
N LEU A 333 -7.13 20.88 14.62
CA LEU A 333 -7.90 20.25 13.55
C LEU A 333 -9.29 19.89 14.05
N ASP A 334 -10.20 19.55 13.14
CA ASP A 334 -11.47 18.94 13.52
C ASP A 334 -11.29 17.46 13.96
N GLU A 335 -12.37 16.85 14.44
CA GLU A 335 -12.42 15.44 14.87
C GLU A 335 -12.06 14.44 13.74
N ARG A 336 -12.00 14.90 12.49
CA ARG A 336 -11.67 14.09 11.31
C ARG A 336 -10.23 14.32 10.85
N GLY A 337 -9.47 15.17 11.55
CA GLY A 337 -8.11 15.56 11.17
C GLY A 337 -8.06 16.55 10.01
N MET A 338 -9.16 17.23 9.69
CA MET A 338 -9.20 18.26 8.65
C MET A 338 -8.86 19.63 9.23
N PHE A 339 -8.32 20.51 8.39
CA PHE A 339 -7.97 21.87 8.81
C PHE A 339 -9.22 22.68 9.16
N ILE A 340 -9.12 23.47 10.23
CA ILE A 340 -10.15 24.44 10.64
C ILE A 340 -9.57 25.85 10.60
N ASP A 341 -10.42 26.86 10.47
CA ASP A 341 -9.97 28.24 10.52
C ASP A 341 -9.48 28.59 11.93
N LEU A 342 -8.29 29.20 11.99
CA LEU A 342 -7.59 29.50 13.22
C LEU A 342 -7.54 31.01 13.48
N LYS A 343 -7.54 31.37 14.76
CA LYS A 343 -7.28 32.72 15.23
C LYS A 343 -5.89 32.74 15.90
N PRO A 344 -4.95 33.59 15.45
CA PRO A 344 -3.59 33.62 16.01
C PRO A 344 -3.56 33.73 17.54
N GLU A 345 -4.48 34.49 18.13
CA GLU A 345 -4.53 34.77 19.57
C GLU A 345 -4.91 33.54 20.41
N GLN A 346 -5.46 32.50 19.79
CA GLN A 346 -5.86 31.26 20.46
C GLN A 346 -4.76 30.20 20.46
N LEU A 347 -3.67 30.43 19.71
CA LEU A 347 -2.58 29.47 19.58
C LEU A 347 -1.72 29.47 20.83
N LYS A 348 -1.62 28.30 21.48
CA LYS A 348 -0.75 28.07 22.63
C LYS A 348 0.66 27.69 22.16
N LEU A 349 1.36 28.70 21.64
CA LEU A 349 2.73 28.56 21.15
C LEU A 349 3.71 28.11 22.25
N GLN A 350 4.54 27.12 21.92
CA GLN A 350 5.52 26.50 22.81
C GLN A 350 6.90 26.47 22.15
N ASP A 351 7.95 26.32 22.95
CA ASP A 351 9.33 26.22 22.42
C ASP A 351 9.61 24.83 21.82
N SER A 352 8.82 23.82 22.19
CA SER A 352 8.92 22.45 21.67
C SER A 352 7.56 21.76 21.66
N VAL A 353 7.44 20.67 20.91
CA VAL A 353 6.29 19.75 20.93
C VAL A 353 6.75 18.34 21.34
N LYS A 354 5.81 17.54 21.87
CA LYS A 354 6.07 16.14 22.26
C LYS A 354 5.67 15.21 21.13
N LEU A 355 6.62 14.44 20.63
CA LEU A 355 6.44 13.45 19.56
C LEU A 355 6.87 12.06 20.04
N GLU A 356 6.22 11.02 19.56
CA GLU A 356 6.69 9.65 19.72
C GLU A 356 8.05 9.44 19.02
N GLU A 357 8.93 8.67 19.64
CA GLU A 357 10.22 8.29 19.08
C GLU A 357 10.05 7.62 17.71
N GLY A 358 10.79 8.08 16.72
CA GLY A 358 10.68 7.59 15.36
C GLY A 358 11.21 8.57 14.33
N ILE A 359 11.09 8.16 13.09
CA ILE A 359 11.56 8.89 11.91
C ILE A 359 10.35 9.52 11.25
N TYR A 360 10.41 10.82 11.04
CA TYR A 360 9.37 11.62 10.41
C TYR A 360 9.92 12.13 9.08
N GLU A 361 9.33 11.65 7.98
CA GLU A 361 9.84 11.88 6.63
C GLU A 361 8.84 12.64 5.77
N ASP A 362 9.37 13.42 4.83
CA ASP A 362 8.67 14.01 3.70
C ASP A 362 7.35 14.74 4.03
N PRO A 363 7.35 15.73 4.94
CA PRO A 363 6.13 16.46 5.25
C PRO A 363 5.59 17.24 4.05
N ALA A 364 4.28 17.45 4.03
CA ALA A 364 3.64 18.51 3.25
C ALA A 364 3.84 19.84 3.99
N LEU A 365 4.39 20.83 3.29
CA LEU A 365 4.76 22.12 3.86
C LEU A 365 3.93 23.24 3.24
N TYR A 366 3.32 24.06 4.09
CA TYR A 366 2.53 25.21 3.68
C TYR A 366 3.11 26.48 4.30
N LEU A 367 3.51 27.41 3.45
CA LEU A 367 3.93 28.73 3.86
C LEU A 367 2.70 29.64 3.87
N LEU A 368 2.30 30.07 5.05
CA LEU A 368 1.06 30.80 5.33
C LEU A 368 1.38 32.19 5.86
N GLN A 369 0.59 33.19 5.49
CA GLN A 369 0.59 34.49 6.15
C GLN A 369 -0.37 34.48 7.35
N ASN A 370 -0.26 35.47 8.24
CA ASN A 370 -1.15 35.56 9.41
C ASN A 370 -2.63 35.63 9.02
N LYS A 371 -2.94 36.35 7.92
CA LYS A 371 -4.31 36.46 7.39
C LYS A 371 -4.87 35.11 6.90
N ASP A 372 -4.00 34.19 6.49
CA ASP A 372 -4.36 32.91 5.90
C ASP A 372 -4.89 31.93 6.96
N LEU A 373 -4.51 32.09 8.22
CA LEU A 373 -5.01 31.26 9.32
C LEU A 373 -6.54 31.29 9.43
N SER A 374 -7.15 32.45 9.18
CA SER A 374 -8.60 32.64 9.23
C SER A 374 -9.38 31.93 8.12
N ARG A 375 -8.69 31.34 7.15
CA ARG A 375 -9.24 30.60 6.01
C ARG A 375 -8.53 29.25 5.79
N LEU A 376 -7.86 28.73 6.82
CA LEU A 376 -7.07 27.51 6.74
C LEU A 376 -7.93 26.29 6.31
N SER A 377 -9.22 26.29 6.62
CA SER A 377 -10.14 25.22 6.20
C SER A 377 -10.31 25.11 4.68
N GLU A 378 -9.97 26.15 3.92
CA GLU A 378 -9.94 26.11 2.45
C GLU A 378 -8.89 25.11 1.92
N LEU A 379 -7.83 24.82 2.69
CA LEU A 379 -6.80 23.81 2.33
C LEU A 379 -7.38 22.41 2.10
N ASN A 380 -8.51 22.12 2.74
CA ASN A 380 -9.21 20.84 2.60
C ASN A 380 -9.80 20.66 1.20
N ARG A 381 -10.02 21.75 0.46
CA ARG A 381 -10.73 21.81 -0.82
C ARG A 381 -9.88 22.38 -1.96
N LEU A 382 -8.56 22.41 -1.80
CA LEU A 382 -7.66 22.91 -2.84
C LEU A 382 -7.97 22.24 -4.19
N GLU A 383 -8.15 23.07 -5.21
CA GLU A 383 -8.24 22.61 -6.59
C GLU A 383 -6.86 22.20 -7.12
N TYR A 384 -6.80 21.74 -8.36
CA TYR A 384 -5.53 21.43 -9.01
C TYR A 384 -4.64 22.67 -9.10
N PHE A 385 -3.46 22.58 -8.48
CA PHE A 385 -2.37 23.56 -8.58
C PHE A 385 -1.12 22.92 -9.15
N GLY A 386 -0.25 23.75 -9.72
CA GLY A 386 1.05 23.34 -10.23
C GLY A 386 2.14 23.52 -9.18
N VAL A 387 3.04 22.55 -9.07
CA VAL A 387 4.31 22.71 -8.37
C VAL A 387 5.46 22.48 -9.34
N VAL A 388 6.53 23.24 -9.14
CA VAL A 388 7.78 23.04 -9.87
C VAL A 388 8.56 21.91 -9.20
N LYS A 389 8.92 20.91 -9.98
CA LYS A 389 9.74 19.78 -9.55
C LYS A 389 11.03 19.75 -10.37
N LEU A 390 12.14 19.45 -9.72
CA LEU A 390 13.36 18.98 -10.39
C LEU A 390 13.35 17.46 -10.45
N ASP A 391 13.56 16.90 -11.64
CA ASP A 391 13.82 15.47 -11.77
C ASP A 391 15.31 15.15 -11.53
N ASP A 392 15.64 13.85 -11.55
CA ASP A 392 17.02 13.36 -11.31
C ASP A 392 18.02 13.88 -12.36
N THR A 393 17.54 14.31 -13.52
CA THR A 393 18.35 14.97 -14.56
C THR A 393 18.50 16.47 -14.34
N ARG A 394 18.00 16.99 -13.20
CA ARG A 394 17.87 18.41 -12.87
C ARG A 394 17.05 19.19 -13.90
N GLU A 395 16.18 18.49 -14.63
CA GLU A 395 15.26 19.12 -15.56
C GLU A 395 13.99 19.55 -14.83
N MET A 396 13.51 20.73 -15.19
CA MET A 396 12.33 21.32 -14.60
C MET A 396 11.05 20.70 -15.16
N ARG A 397 10.18 20.25 -14.27
CA ARG A 397 8.84 19.73 -14.59
C ARG A 397 7.77 20.44 -13.79
N ILE A 398 6.61 20.59 -14.40
CA ILE A 398 5.40 21.03 -13.69
C ILE A 398 4.62 19.78 -13.32
N LEU A 399 4.39 19.59 -12.03
CA LEU A 399 3.50 18.58 -11.51
C LEU A 399 2.17 19.24 -11.15
N ALA A 400 1.09 18.81 -11.79
CA ALA A 400 -0.26 19.16 -11.36
C ALA A 400 -0.63 18.27 -10.16
N ALA A 401 -0.87 18.88 -9.02
CA ALA A 401 -1.23 18.20 -7.78
C ALA A 401 -2.62 18.64 -7.32
N ARG A 402 -3.41 17.68 -6.81
CA ARG A 402 -4.73 17.93 -6.21
C ARG A 402 -4.63 18.24 -4.72
N ASN A 403 -3.52 17.89 -4.10
CA ASN A 403 -3.20 18.13 -2.70
C ASN A 403 -1.70 18.32 -2.55
N VAL A 404 -1.29 18.98 -1.48
CA VAL A 404 0.14 19.08 -1.13
C VAL A 404 0.60 17.69 -0.72
N GLY A 405 1.52 17.15 -1.49
CA GLY A 405 2.10 15.84 -1.29
C GLY A 405 3.40 15.91 -0.51
N PRO A 406 4.03 14.74 -0.30
CA PRO A 406 5.32 14.66 0.37
C PRO A 406 6.35 15.56 -0.32
N ARG A 407 7.13 16.28 0.51
CA ARG A 407 8.21 17.18 0.08
C ARG A 407 7.77 18.36 -0.76
N MET A 408 6.51 18.76 -0.69
CA MET A 408 6.06 19.96 -1.37
C MET A 408 6.03 21.12 -0.39
N LEU A 409 6.64 22.24 -0.78
CA LEU A 409 6.44 23.53 -0.12
C LEU A 409 5.57 24.40 -1.00
N VAL A 410 4.41 24.80 -0.48
CA VAL A 410 3.43 25.60 -1.23
C VAL A 410 3.05 26.87 -0.50
N ARG A 411 2.72 27.91 -1.27
CA ARG A 411 1.89 29.04 -0.88
C ARG A 411 0.47 28.76 -1.37
N PRO A 412 -0.43 28.29 -0.51
CA PRO A 412 -1.72 27.76 -0.96
C PRO A 412 -2.69 28.83 -1.47
N PHE A 413 -2.53 30.08 -1.04
CA PHE A 413 -3.47 31.18 -1.33
C PHE A 413 -2.88 32.25 -2.27
N GLU A 414 -1.64 32.07 -2.71
CA GLU A 414 -0.94 33.03 -3.57
C GLU A 414 -0.16 32.29 -4.66
N SER A 415 -0.22 32.79 -5.89
CA SER A 415 0.61 32.26 -6.97
C SER A 415 2.07 32.69 -6.77
N ILE A 416 3.00 31.76 -6.98
CA ILE A 416 4.42 32.07 -6.96
C ILE A 416 4.74 33.01 -8.13
N LYS A 417 5.43 34.13 -7.83
CA LYS A 417 5.99 34.96 -8.89
C LYS A 417 7.25 34.31 -9.44
N MET A 418 7.44 34.43 -10.74
CA MET A 418 8.55 33.80 -11.44
C MET A 418 9.32 34.84 -12.22
N GLN A 419 10.65 34.73 -12.24
CA GLN A 419 11.46 35.62 -13.07
C GLN A 419 11.15 35.39 -14.56
N PRO A 420 11.16 36.43 -15.41
CA PRO A 420 10.80 36.31 -16.82
C PRO A 420 11.58 35.23 -17.59
N LYS A 421 12.85 35.02 -17.24
CA LYS A 421 13.70 33.99 -17.86
C LYS A 421 13.24 32.57 -17.51
N ALA A 422 12.94 32.30 -16.24
CA ALA A 422 12.40 31.02 -15.78
C ALA A 422 11.00 30.75 -16.35
N GLN A 423 10.16 31.78 -16.42
CA GLN A 423 8.85 31.71 -17.04
C GLN A 423 8.95 31.30 -18.52
N LYS A 424 9.81 31.99 -19.28
CA LYS A 424 10.01 31.69 -20.71
C LYS A 424 10.49 30.25 -20.94
N LEU A 425 11.37 29.73 -20.09
CA LEU A 425 11.86 28.35 -20.16
C LEU A 425 10.72 27.34 -19.95
N LEU A 426 9.87 27.57 -18.95
CA LEU A 426 8.71 26.71 -18.72
C LEU A 426 7.68 26.81 -19.83
N GLU A 427 7.41 28.03 -20.33
CA GLU A 427 6.44 28.26 -21.40
C GLU A 427 6.85 27.63 -22.73
N GLN A 428 8.14 27.65 -23.05
CA GLN A 428 8.69 26.96 -24.22
C GLN A 428 8.46 25.45 -24.17
N ARG A 429 8.46 24.87 -22.98
CA ARG A 429 8.41 23.42 -22.80
C ARG A 429 6.99 22.88 -22.59
N TYR A 430 6.15 23.63 -21.87
CA TYR A 430 4.83 23.19 -21.43
C TYR A 430 3.68 24.03 -21.99
N GLY A 431 3.97 25.03 -22.82
CA GLY A 431 2.98 26.03 -23.27
C GLY A 431 2.69 27.05 -22.19
N VAL A 432 1.65 27.89 -22.37
CA VAL A 432 1.30 28.96 -21.42
C VAL A 432 1.09 28.38 -20.03
N VAL A 433 2.04 28.65 -19.13
CA VAL A 433 1.92 28.29 -17.73
C VAL A 433 1.02 29.34 -17.10
N ALA A 434 -0.29 29.06 -17.13
CA ALA A 434 -1.26 29.90 -16.43
C ALA A 434 -0.89 29.96 -14.94
N ASN A 435 -1.25 31.07 -14.29
CA ASN A 435 -0.97 31.50 -12.90
C ASN A 435 -1.39 30.52 -11.76
N LYS A 436 -1.28 29.21 -11.96
CA LYS A 436 -1.63 28.14 -11.02
C LYS A 436 -0.41 27.52 -10.35
N LEU A 437 0.78 28.09 -10.52
CA LEU A 437 1.96 27.64 -9.78
C LEU A 437 1.88 28.13 -8.34
N SER A 438 1.86 27.19 -7.40
CA SER A 438 1.69 27.47 -5.98
C SER A 438 2.85 26.96 -5.13
N GLY A 439 3.80 26.22 -5.70
CA GLY A 439 4.88 25.63 -4.88
C GLY A 439 6.03 25.03 -5.65
N VAL A 440 6.94 24.44 -4.87
CA VAL A 440 8.06 23.62 -5.34
C VAL A 440 8.04 22.26 -4.64
N GLN A 441 8.57 21.23 -5.29
CA GLN A 441 8.83 19.94 -4.67
C GLN A 441 10.34 19.73 -4.51
N PHE A 442 10.77 19.37 -3.30
CA PHE A 442 12.17 19.09 -3.03
C PHE A 442 12.62 17.78 -3.71
N PRO A 443 13.83 17.76 -4.31
CA PRO A 443 14.38 16.56 -4.94
C PRO A 443 14.76 15.52 -3.89
N ASP A 444 15.35 15.97 -2.77
CA ASP A 444 15.83 15.10 -1.70
C ASP A 444 14.74 14.76 -0.69
N ALA A 445 14.91 13.61 -0.04
CA ALA A 445 14.09 13.23 1.11
C ALA A 445 14.29 14.21 2.26
N ILE A 446 13.21 14.63 2.89
CA ILE A 446 13.26 15.39 4.13
C ILE A 446 13.08 14.37 5.24
N ARG A 447 13.99 14.36 6.21
CA ARG A 447 13.97 13.38 7.29
C ARG A 447 14.32 14.03 8.61
N PHE A 448 13.53 13.71 9.63
CA PHE A 448 13.82 14.08 11.00
C PHE A 448 13.72 12.88 11.92
N ASP A 449 14.71 12.71 12.78
CA ASP A 449 14.73 11.66 13.78
C ASP A 449 14.29 12.27 15.13
N ALA A 450 13.21 11.74 15.70
CA ALA A 450 12.79 11.94 17.09
C ALA A 450 13.42 10.82 17.91
N SER A 451 14.44 11.15 18.70
CA SER A 451 15.30 10.19 19.40
C SER A 451 15.35 10.45 20.90
N THR A 452 15.43 9.39 21.69
CA THR A 452 15.64 9.48 23.14
C THR A 452 17.08 9.84 23.52
N THR A 453 18.03 9.75 22.57
CA THR A 453 19.46 9.96 22.83
C THR A 453 20.02 11.26 22.28
N GLU A 454 19.26 11.98 21.46
CA GLU A 454 19.70 13.19 20.77
C GLU A 454 18.94 14.44 21.24
N SER A 455 19.42 15.62 20.83
CA SER A 455 18.83 16.91 21.23
C SER A 455 17.51 17.23 20.51
N ASN A 456 17.13 16.47 19.47
CA ASN A 456 15.88 16.62 18.70
C ASN A 456 15.62 18.05 18.21
N ILE A 457 16.66 18.72 17.71
CA ILE A 457 16.55 20.02 17.06
C ILE A 457 16.40 19.78 15.57
N TRP A 458 15.20 19.98 15.05
CA TRP A 458 14.85 19.75 13.65
C TRP A 458 15.03 21.03 12.85
N LYS A 459 16.05 21.03 11.99
CA LYS A 459 16.43 22.19 11.18
C LYS A 459 15.81 22.12 9.80
N MET A 460 15.25 23.24 9.35
CA MET A 460 14.58 23.33 8.06
C MET A 460 15.03 24.58 7.32
N THR A 461 15.61 24.42 6.14
CA THR A 461 15.97 25.54 5.28
C THR A 461 14.90 25.72 4.21
N LEU A 462 14.22 26.87 4.22
CA LEU A 462 13.21 27.15 3.20
C LEU A 462 13.87 27.72 1.93
N PRO A 463 13.54 27.19 0.74
CA PRO A 463 13.98 27.78 -0.51
C PRO A 463 13.28 29.13 -0.75
N GLU A 464 13.90 29.97 -1.57
CA GLU A 464 13.29 31.21 -2.02
C GLU A 464 12.16 30.89 -3.02
N LEU A 465 10.94 31.30 -2.68
CA LEU A 465 9.74 31.07 -3.49
C LEU A 465 9.28 32.29 -4.27
N ASP A 466 9.76 33.51 -3.96
CA ASP A 466 9.24 34.73 -4.59
C ASP A 466 10.36 35.79 -4.74
N PRO A 467 10.89 36.04 -5.95
CA PRO A 467 10.56 35.34 -7.20
C PRO A 467 11.30 34.01 -7.30
N LEU A 468 10.68 32.99 -7.91
CA LEU A 468 11.40 31.78 -8.30
C LEU A 468 12.45 32.14 -9.37
N THR A 469 13.73 31.93 -9.04
CA THR A 469 14.88 32.25 -9.92
C THR A 469 15.47 30.98 -10.57
N GLU A 470 16.28 31.14 -11.61
CA GLU A 470 17.03 30.02 -12.22
C GLU A 470 17.99 29.34 -11.22
N GLU A 471 18.51 30.11 -10.25
CA GLU A 471 19.36 29.62 -9.15
C GLU A 471 18.53 28.90 -8.07
N SER A 472 17.35 29.43 -7.72
CA SER A 472 16.37 28.74 -6.83
C SER A 472 15.95 27.39 -7.41
N VAL A 473 16.04 27.24 -8.73
CA VAL A 473 15.72 26.01 -9.47
C VAL A 473 16.96 25.11 -9.69
N THR A 474 18.19 25.60 -9.54
CA THR A 474 19.40 24.77 -9.69
C THR A 474 20.05 24.41 -8.36
N VAL A 475 19.72 25.15 -7.30
CA VAL A 475 20.24 25.02 -5.92
C VAL A 475 19.06 24.73 -4.98
N ILE A 476 18.33 23.64 -5.23
CA ILE A 476 17.55 23.01 -4.15
C ILE A 476 18.53 22.08 -3.42
N ASP A 477 19.44 22.68 -2.65
CA ASP A 477 20.39 21.93 -1.83
C ASP A 477 19.67 21.32 -0.61
N SER A 478 20.08 20.10 -0.31
CA SER A 478 19.55 19.15 0.68
C SER A 478 19.28 19.73 2.07
N PHE A 479 18.15 19.33 2.66
CA PHE A 479 17.91 19.39 4.10
C PHE A 479 18.93 18.48 4.82
N GLN A 480 19.54 18.97 5.90
CA GLN A 480 20.39 18.19 6.81
C GLN A 480 19.94 18.32 8.25
#